data_AF-A0A822AAB7-F1
#
_entry.id   AF-A0A822AAB7-F1
#
_cell.length_a   1.000
_cell.length_b   1.000
_cell.length_c   1.000
_cell.angle_alpha   90.00
_cell.angle_beta   90.00
_cell.angle_gamma   90.00
#
_symmetry.space_group_name_H-M   'P 1'
#
loop_
_entity.id
_entity.type
_entity.pdbx_description
1 polymer ?
#
loop_
_entity_poly.entity_id
_entity_poly.type
_entity_poly.pdbx_seq_one_letter_code
_entity_poly.pdbx_strand_id
1 'polypeptide(L)'
;MLIDPTVVTEEMSLMPGTRCPVFESFFIADNEMVLNIIDSPGLFERGSKVKDIRDNMAIMATIEECINREITKLHIICFCMSFGDGIQQEDVESVKILVKYLGEGKQHRQSKSIHQPIEQNILLLGPSNSGKRTLMKVLEDPCYIPPYETGDEEVILDQFKTIYNNREQFIQFIEHNCNIQPFNIQLQINPSPISIFEKNRR
;
A
#
# COMPACT_ATOMS: atom_id res chain seq x y z
N MET A 1 -9.42 -8.27 -34.77
CA MET A 1 -9.14 -9.44 -33.91
C MET A 1 -10.09 -9.36 -32.74
N LEU A 2 -10.91 -10.39 -32.49
CA LEU A 2 -11.77 -10.46 -31.30
C LEU A 2 -10.90 -10.96 -30.15
N ILE A 3 -10.79 -10.17 -29.08
CA ILE A 3 -10.13 -10.59 -27.83
C ILE A 3 -11.21 -11.27 -26.98
N ASP A 4 -10.88 -12.42 -26.41
CA ASP A 4 -11.77 -13.18 -25.52
C ASP A 4 -11.91 -12.44 -24.18
N PRO A 5 -13.11 -11.95 -23.81
CA PRO A 5 -13.33 -11.18 -22.58
C PRO A 5 -13.19 -12.03 -21.30
N THR A 6 -13.05 -13.35 -21.42
CA THR A 6 -12.81 -14.25 -20.27
C THR A 6 -11.34 -14.50 -19.99
N VAL A 7 -10.45 -14.06 -20.88
CA VAL A 7 -9.00 -14.09 -20.68
C VAL A 7 -8.59 -12.80 -20.00
N VAL A 8 -8.52 -12.83 -18.67
CA VAL A 8 -7.81 -11.79 -17.91
C VAL A 8 -6.34 -11.86 -18.32
N THR A 9 -5.91 -10.92 -19.14
CA THR A 9 -4.49 -10.78 -19.47
C THR A 9 -3.73 -10.52 -18.16
N GLU A 10 -2.66 -11.29 -17.92
CA GLU A 10 -1.74 -11.12 -16.79
C GLU A 10 -1.16 -9.68 -16.68
N GLU A 11 -1.41 -8.84 -17.70
CA GLU A 11 -1.00 -7.45 -17.84
C GLU A 11 -2.10 -6.44 -17.49
N MET A 12 -3.00 -6.72 -16.54
CA MET A 12 -3.73 -5.65 -15.85
C MET A 12 -2.75 -4.88 -14.96
N SER A 13 -1.91 -4.06 -15.59
CA SER A 13 -0.75 -3.39 -15.01
C SER A 13 -1.16 -2.38 -13.95
N LEU A 14 -1.25 -2.84 -12.70
CA LEU A 14 -0.93 -1.99 -11.56
C LEU A 14 0.47 -1.41 -11.79
N MET A 15 0.69 -0.16 -11.36
CA MET A 15 1.94 0.58 -11.59
C MET A 15 3.19 -0.30 -11.47
N PRO A 16 4.21 -0.10 -12.32
CA PRO A 16 5.37 -0.96 -12.38
C PRO A 16 5.95 -1.20 -10.98
N GLY A 17 6.23 -2.46 -10.67
CA GLY A 17 6.64 -2.88 -9.34
C GLY A 17 7.82 -2.05 -8.80
N THR A 18 7.60 -1.42 -7.65
CA THR A 18 8.57 -0.61 -6.90
C THR A 18 9.90 -1.36 -6.78
N ARG A 19 11.02 -0.83 -7.28
CA ARG A 19 12.35 -1.50 -7.25
C ARG A 19 13.20 -1.11 -6.05
N CYS A 20 13.00 0.10 -5.54
CA CYS A 20 13.67 0.64 -4.36
C CYS A 20 12.59 1.08 -3.38
N PRO A 21 12.81 0.99 -2.06
CA PRO A 21 11.80 1.41 -1.09
C PRO A 21 11.45 2.89 -1.29
N VAL A 22 10.15 3.20 -1.25
CA VAL A 22 9.65 4.57 -1.38
C VAL A 22 9.03 5.01 -0.06
N PHE A 23 9.41 6.20 0.40
CA PHE A 23 8.97 6.77 1.66
C PHE A 23 8.14 8.01 1.35
N GLU A 24 6.89 8.03 1.81
CA GLU A 24 6.00 9.18 1.68
C GLU A 24 5.42 9.52 3.06
N SER A 25 5.34 10.81 3.35
CA SER A 25 4.86 11.33 4.63
C SER A 25 3.61 12.15 4.40
N PHE A 26 2.56 11.86 5.17
CA PHE A 26 1.27 12.53 5.12
C PHE A 26 1.01 13.19 6.47
N PHE A 27 0.65 14.48 6.46
CA PHE A 27 0.30 15.19 7.69
C PHE A 27 -1.22 15.17 7.89
N ILE A 28 -1.67 14.63 9.03
CA ILE A 28 -3.07 14.58 9.43
C ILE A 28 -3.32 15.67 10.46
N ALA A 29 -3.83 16.81 9.99
CA ALA A 29 -3.96 18.04 10.78
C ALA A 29 -4.82 17.87 12.03
N ASP A 30 -5.94 17.15 11.93
CA ASP A 30 -6.91 16.96 13.03
C ASP A 30 -6.31 16.30 14.28
N ASN A 31 -5.22 15.53 14.11
CA ASN A 31 -4.58 14.77 15.18
C ASN A 31 -3.12 15.16 15.42
N GLU A 32 -2.64 16.24 14.78
CA GLU A 32 -1.23 16.64 14.78
C GLU A 32 -0.29 15.44 14.54
N MET A 33 -0.65 14.60 13.55
CA MET A 33 0.00 13.32 13.32
C MET A 33 0.72 13.32 11.98
N VAL A 34 1.94 12.77 11.94
CA VAL A 34 2.67 12.48 10.70
C VAL A 34 2.59 10.98 10.44
N LEU A 35 1.99 10.62 9.32
CA LEU A 35 1.89 9.26 8.83
C LEU A 35 2.98 9.02 7.79
N ASN A 36 4.01 8.26 8.14
CA ASN A 36 5.05 7.83 7.22
C ASN A 36 4.67 6.47 6.66
N ILE A 37 4.46 6.39 5.35
CA ILE A 37 4.19 5.14 4.65
C ILE A 37 5.40 4.74 3.83
N ILE A 38 5.83 3.50 4.02
CA ILE A 38 7.01 2.90 3.42
C ILE A 38 6.52 1.84 2.44
N ASP A 39 6.55 2.14 1.15
CA ASP A 39 6.27 1.18 0.08
C ASP A 39 7.53 0.36 -0.19
N SER A 40 7.53 -0.91 0.21
CA SER A 40 8.66 -1.79 -0.06
C SER A 40 8.71 -2.18 -1.53
N PRO A 41 9.89 -2.52 -2.06
CA PRO A 41 9.95 -3.25 -3.31
C PRO A 41 9.07 -4.51 -3.25
N GLY A 42 8.63 -4.97 -4.42
CA GLY A 42 7.96 -6.27 -4.54
C GLY A 42 8.79 -7.35 -3.86
N LEU A 43 8.23 -7.93 -2.82
CA LEU A 43 8.87 -9.03 -2.11
C LEU A 43 8.73 -10.29 -2.96
N PHE A 44 9.86 -10.95 -3.25
CA PHE A 44 9.92 -12.25 -3.91
C PHE A 44 9.13 -12.32 -5.21
N GLU A 45 9.49 -11.44 -6.16
CA GLU A 45 8.97 -11.54 -7.53
C GLU A 45 9.18 -12.95 -8.06
N ARG A 46 8.05 -13.62 -8.33
CA ARG A 46 7.99 -14.89 -9.05
C ARG A 46 8.31 -14.62 -10.51
N GLY A 47 9.59 -14.43 -10.82
CA GLY A 47 10.05 -14.39 -12.19
C GLY A 47 9.93 -15.77 -12.81
N SER A 48 8.91 -16.00 -13.65
CA SER A 48 8.94 -17.11 -14.62
C SER A 48 10.13 -16.97 -15.60
N LYS A 49 10.70 -15.76 -15.69
CA LYS A 49 11.94 -15.43 -16.39
C LYS A 49 13.05 -15.21 -15.37
N VAL A 50 14.11 -16.01 -15.47
CA VAL A 50 15.34 -16.05 -14.64
C VAL A 50 16.02 -14.68 -14.39
N LYS A 51 15.62 -13.61 -15.07
CA LYS A 51 16.30 -12.31 -15.05
C LYS A 51 15.88 -11.33 -13.93
N ASP A 52 14.72 -11.52 -13.30
CA ASP A 52 14.21 -10.59 -12.26
C ASP A 52 13.74 -11.34 -11.00
N ILE A 53 14.50 -12.34 -10.55
CA ILE A 53 14.26 -12.93 -9.22
C ILE A 53 14.76 -11.91 -8.18
N ARG A 54 13.83 -11.28 -7.47
CA ARG A 54 14.17 -10.42 -6.34
C ARG A 54 14.41 -11.29 -5.12
N ASP A 55 15.65 -11.27 -4.64
CA ASP A 55 16.08 -12.02 -3.48
C ASP A 55 15.77 -11.28 -2.17
N ASN A 56 16.14 -11.89 -1.05
CA ASN A 56 16.04 -11.31 0.29
C ASN A 56 16.80 -9.96 0.44
N MET A 57 17.63 -9.56 -0.53
CA MET A 57 18.37 -8.29 -0.45
C MET A 57 17.45 -7.08 -0.54
N ALA A 58 16.30 -7.18 -1.21
CA ALA A 58 15.33 -6.08 -1.28
C ALA A 58 14.74 -5.74 0.11
N ILE A 59 14.53 -6.74 0.96
CA ILE A 59 14.12 -6.54 2.36
C ILE A 59 15.25 -5.86 3.12
N MET A 60 16.49 -6.35 2.98
CA MET A 60 17.63 -5.77 3.68
C MET A 60 17.86 -4.31 3.29
N ALA A 61 17.76 -3.98 2.00
CA ALA A 61 17.84 -2.61 1.51
C ALA A 61 16.72 -1.72 2.08
N THR A 62 15.51 -2.27 2.25
CA THR A 62 14.40 -1.55 2.91
C THR A 62 14.70 -1.28 4.38
N ILE A 63 15.21 -2.28 5.10
CA ILE A 63 15.60 -2.14 6.51
C ILE A 63 16.76 -1.15 6.67
N GLU A 64 17.78 -1.25 5.81
CA GLU A 64 18.93 -0.36 5.79
C GLU A 64 18.48 1.09 5.55
N GLU A 65 17.59 1.32 4.59
CA GLU A 65 17.05 2.65 4.31
C GLU A 65 16.20 3.19 5.49
N CYS A 66 15.42 2.33 6.17
CA CYS A 66 14.74 2.70 7.40
C CYS A 66 15.74 3.14 8.49
N ILE A 67 16.83 2.41 8.67
CA ILE A 67 17.89 2.75 9.64
C ILE A 67 18.54 4.09 9.27
N ASN A 68 18.88 4.29 8.00
CA ASN A 68 19.51 5.53 7.50
C ASN A 68 18.60 6.76 7.66
N ARG A 69 17.29 6.55 7.67
CA ARG A 69 16.27 7.59 7.92
C ARG A 69 15.87 7.74 9.39
N GLU A 70 16.59 7.07 10.29
CA GLU A 70 16.30 7.06 11.73
C GLU A 70 14.90 6.52 12.10
N ILE A 71 14.31 5.71 11.22
CA ILE A 71 13.05 5.02 11.48
C ILE A 71 13.33 3.82 12.40
N THR A 72 13.26 4.09 13.70
CA THR A 72 13.57 3.11 14.75
C THR A 72 12.38 2.24 15.15
N LYS A 73 11.18 2.55 14.64
CA LYS A 73 9.94 1.85 15.03
C LYS A 73 8.97 1.78 13.87
N LEU A 74 8.52 0.57 13.54
CA LEU A 74 7.35 0.34 12.70
C LEU A 74 6.12 0.16 13.58
N HIS A 75 5.08 0.93 13.32
CA HIS A 75 3.84 0.90 14.08
C HIS A 75 2.87 -0.12 13.50
N ILE A 76 2.83 -0.21 12.17
CA ILE A 76 1.95 -1.10 11.42
C ILE A 76 2.74 -1.72 10.27
N ILE A 77 2.52 -3.01 10.04
CA ILE A 77 3.02 -3.73 8.86
C ILE A 77 1.79 -4.27 8.12
N CYS A 78 1.59 -3.83 6.89
CA CYS A 78 0.48 -4.24 6.03
C CYS A 78 0.98 -5.17 4.93
N PHE A 79 0.34 -6.34 4.81
CA PHE A 79 0.61 -7.29 3.73
C PHE A 79 -0.43 -7.12 2.62
N CYS A 80 0.01 -6.57 1.49
CA CYS A 80 -0.76 -6.41 0.28
C CYS A 80 -0.58 -7.64 -0.62
N MET A 81 -1.67 -8.35 -0.91
CA MET A 81 -1.66 -9.56 -1.73
C MET A 81 -2.54 -9.41 -2.98
N SER A 82 -2.19 -10.13 -4.04
CA SER A 82 -3.06 -10.31 -5.21
C SER A 82 -4.19 -11.28 -4.84
N PHE A 83 -5.44 -10.93 -5.16
CA PHE A 83 -6.58 -11.82 -4.91
C PHE A 83 -6.49 -13.14 -5.68
N GLY A 84 -5.85 -13.13 -6.86
CA GLY A 84 -5.73 -14.33 -7.70
C GLY A 84 -4.72 -15.34 -7.18
N ASP A 85 -3.68 -14.88 -6.49
CA ASP A 85 -2.54 -15.71 -6.09
C ASP A 85 -2.60 -16.19 -4.64
N GLY A 86 -3.42 -15.52 -3.81
CA GLY A 86 -3.52 -15.80 -2.38
C GLY A 86 -2.22 -15.55 -1.60
N ILE A 87 -2.15 -16.07 -0.38
CA ILE A 87 -0.93 -16.08 0.45
C ILE A 87 -0.20 -17.39 0.22
N GLN A 88 1.09 -17.30 -0.06
CA GLN A 88 1.92 -18.46 -0.41
C GLN A 88 3.00 -18.70 0.65
N GLN A 89 3.64 -19.86 0.61
CA GLN A 89 4.64 -20.21 1.62
C GLN A 89 5.82 -19.23 1.62
N GLU A 90 6.21 -18.72 0.44
CA GLU A 90 7.29 -17.75 0.32
C GLU A 90 6.93 -16.43 1.03
N ASP A 91 5.70 -15.94 0.89
CA ASP A 91 5.22 -14.74 1.60
C ASP A 91 5.35 -14.93 3.11
N VAL A 92 4.97 -16.10 3.62
CA VAL A 92 5.08 -16.44 5.04
C VAL A 92 6.54 -16.46 5.51
N GLU A 93 7.45 -17.07 4.75
CA GLU A 93 8.88 -17.06 5.09
C GLU A 93 9.48 -15.64 5.06
N SER A 94 9.00 -14.80 4.16
CA SER A 94 9.37 -13.38 4.08
C SER A 94 9.01 -12.63 5.35
N VAL A 95 7.78 -12.82 5.82
CA VAL A 95 7.29 -12.24 7.08
C VAL A 95 8.16 -12.70 8.23
N LYS A 96 8.48 -14.00 8.29
CA LYS A 96 9.34 -14.55 9.34
C LYS A 96 10.74 -13.93 9.33
N ILE A 97 11.35 -13.76 8.16
CA ILE A 97 12.65 -13.10 8.02
C ILE A 97 12.54 -11.66 8.53
N LEU A 98 11.54 -10.90 8.06
CA LEU A 98 11.35 -9.52 8.49
C LEU A 98 11.17 -9.42 10.02
N VAL A 99 10.28 -10.23 10.60
CA VAL A 99 10.04 -10.28 12.05
C VAL A 99 11.33 -10.63 12.81
N LYS A 100 12.11 -11.60 12.30
CA LYS A 100 13.40 -11.97 12.87
C LYS A 100 14.39 -10.81 12.87
N TYR A 101 14.44 -10.02 11.80
CA TYR A 101 15.37 -8.88 11.68
C TYR A 101 14.93 -7.67 12.50
N LEU A 102 13.63 -7.38 12.54
CA LEU A 102 13.09 -6.33 13.43
C LEU A 102 13.24 -6.71 14.92
N GLY A 103 13.45 -8.00 15.19
CA GLY A 103 13.64 -8.57 16.51
C GLY A 103 12.33 -8.81 17.24
N GLU A 104 12.36 -9.69 18.24
CA GLU A 104 11.27 -9.83 19.20
C GLU A 104 11.21 -8.55 20.03
N GLY A 105 10.30 -7.64 19.65
CA GLY A 105 10.24 -6.29 20.20
C GLY A 105 10.28 -6.29 21.73
N LYS A 106 11.33 -5.69 22.31
CA LYS A 106 11.30 -5.33 23.73
C LYS A 106 10.42 -4.09 23.84
N GLN A 107 9.29 -4.19 24.55
CA GLN A 107 8.46 -3.03 24.85
C GLN A 107 9.29 -2.00 25.63
N HIS A 108 9.82 -0.99 24.93
CA HIS A 108 10.37 0.19 25.57
C HIS A 108 9.22 1.14 25.88
N ARG A 109 8.91 1.28 27.16
CA ARG A 109 8.06 2.37 27.64
C ARG A 109 8.81 3.68 27.39
N GLN A 110 8.43 4.39 26.34
CA GLN A 110 8.89 5.75 26.14
C GLN A 110 8.19 6.68 27.14
N SER A 111 8.97 7.40 27.93
CA SER A 111 8.50 8.54 28.70
C SER A 111 8.14 9.68 27.74
N LYS A 112 6.84 10.03 27.69
CA LYS A 112 6.33 11.16 26.89
C LYS A 112 7.06 12.44 27.30
N SER A 113 7.76 13.05 26.35
CA SER A 113 8.26 14.42 26.46
C SER A 113 7.48 15.35 25.51
N ILE A 114 7.80 16.64 25.57
CA ILE A 114 6.96 17.80 25.23
C ILE A 114 6.61 17.89 23.73
N HIS A 115 5.32 18.16 23.44
CA HIS A 115 4.67 18.50 22.15
C HIS A 115 5.47 18.28 20.86
N GLN A 116 5.72 17.03 20.49
CA GLN A 116 6.05 16.67 19.11
C GLN A 116 4.84 16.03 18.42
N PRO A 117 4.63 16.26 17.11
CA PRO A 117 3.65 15.54 16.34
C PRO A 117 3.78 14.04 16.54
N ILE A 118 2.65 13.33 16.61
CA ILE A 118 2.68 11.87 16.75
C ILE A 118 3.16 11.29 15.41
N GLU A 119 4.28 10.57 15.42
CA GLU A 119 4.75 9.88 14.20
C GLU A 119 4.25 8.43 14.18
N GLN A 120 3.64 8.03 13.07
CA GLN A 120 3.20 6.67 12.80
C GLN A 120 3.89 6.17 11.53
N ASN A 121 4.58 5.04 11.63
CA ASN A 121 5.34 4.45 10.52
C ASN A 121 4.64 3.17 10.08
N ILE A 122 4.16 3.14 8.84
CA ILE A 122 3.47 2.03 8.21
C ILE A 122 4.37 1.44 7.13
N LEU A 123 4.63 0.14 7.18
CA LEU A 123 5.35 -0.59 6.14
C LEU A 123 4.35 -1.38 5.29
N LEU A 124 4.29 -1.08 3.98
CA LEU A 124 3.53 -1.85 3.00
C LEU A 124 4.43 -2.92 2.38
N LEU A 125 4.02 -4.18 2.45
CA LEU A 125 4.75 -5.35 1.97
C LEU A 125 3.89 -6.17 1.01
N GLY A 126 4.54 -6.93 0.13
CA GLY A 126 3.87 -7.89 -0.73
C GLY A 126 4.48 -7.94 -2.13
N PRO A 127 3.99 -8.84 -3.00
CA PRO A 127 4.56 -9.03 -4.32
C PRO A 127 4.46 -7.76 -5.18
N SER A 128 5.23 -7.72 -6.26
CA SER A 128 5.04 -6.67 -7.26
C SER A 128 3.62 -6.70 -7.79
N ASN A 129 3.12 -5.52 -8.15
CA ASN A 129 1.76 -5.35 -8.65
C ASN A 129 0.68 -5.81 -7.65
N SER A 130 0.96 -5.85 -6.33
CA SER A 130 -0.06 -6.13 -5.31
C SER A 130 -0.93 -4.93 -4.93
N GLY A 131 -0.78 -3.81 -5.66
CA GLY A 131 -1.57 -2.59 -5.44
C GLY A 131 -1.00 -1.63 -4.39
N LYS A 132 0.17 -1.90 -3.80
CA LYS A 132 0.83 -0.99 -2.83
C LYS A 132 0.93 0.45 -3.35
N ARG A 133 1.53 0.63 -4.53
CA ARG A 133 1.70 1.95 -5.15
C ARG A 133 0.37 2.62 -5.50
N THR A 134 -0.61 1.82 -5.93
CA THR A 134 -1.98 2.32 -6.19
C THR A 134 -2.61 2.82 -4.90
N LEU A 135 -2.48 2.09 -3.78
CA LEU A 135 -2.95 2.56 -2.47
C LEU A 135 -2.29 3.89 -2.09
N MET A 136 -0.97 4.04 -2.28
CA MET A 136 -0.26 5.30 -2.03
C MET A 136 -0.84 6.46 -2.85
N LYS A 137 -1.07 6.25 -4.14
CA LYS A 137 -1.68 7.27 -5.02
C LYS A 137 -3.11 7.62 -4.65
N VAL A 138 -3.88 6.65 -4.17
CA VAL A 138 -5.24 6.85 -3.68
C VAL A 138 -5.29 7.59 -2.34
N LEU A 139 -4.25 7.43 -1.52
CA LEU A 139 -4.09 8.22 -0.28
C LEU A 139 -3.66 9.67 -0.58
N GLU A 140 -2.80 9.86 -1.58
CA GLU A 140 -2.40 11.19 -2.09
C GLU A 140 -3.57 11.93 -2.75
N ASP A 141 -4.32 11.23 -3.60
CA ASP A 141 -5.48 11.75 -4.33
C ASP A 141 -6.62 10.70 -4.32
N PRO A 142 -7.71 10.90 -3.56
CA PRO A 142 -8.85 9.98 -3.53
C PRO A 142 -9.57 9.86 -4.87
N CYS A 143 -9.35 10.82 -5.79
CA CYS A 143 -9.88 10.78 -7.14
C CYS A 143 -8.93 10.08 -8.12
N TYR A 144 -7.78 9.58 -7.66
CA TYR A 144 -6.84 8.85 -8.48
C TYR A 144 -7.51 7.61 -9.11
N ILE A 145 -7.49 7.57 -10.43
CA ILE A 145 -7.89 6.42 -11.23
C ILE A 145 -6.61 5.87 -11.85
N PRO A 146 -6.17 4.64 -11.52
CA PRO A 146 -5.00 4.08 -12.13
C PRO A 146 -5.22 3.92 -13.65
N PRO A 147 -4.19 4.14 -14.47
CA PRO A 147 -4.30 3.94 -15.92
C PRO A 147 -4.52 2.45 -16.19
N TYR A 148 -5.70 2.09 -16.68
CA TYR A 148 -6.01 0.72 -17.08
C TYR A 148 -5.69 0.55 -18.57
N GLU A 149 -4.86 -0.45 -18.90
CA GLU A 149 -4.66 -0.86 -20.28
C GLU A 149 -5.87 -1.68 -20.73
N THR A 150 -6.79 -1.04 -21.46
CA THR A 150 -7.84 -1.68 -22.27
C THR A 150 -8.60 -2.84 -21.60
N GLY A 151 -9.61 -2.49 -20.78
CA GLY A 151 -10.58 -3.45 -20.25
C GLY A 151 -12.02 -3.00 -20.55
N ASP A 152 -12.97 -3.93 -20.43
CA ASP A 152 -14.40 -3.62 -20.43
C ASP A 152 -14.71 -2.57 -19.34
N GLU A 153 -15.54 -1.57 -19.64
CA GLU A 153 -15.90 -0.49 -18.71
C GLU A 153 -16.46 -1.03 -17.38
N GLU A 154 -17.18 -2.16 -17.43
CA GLU A 154 -17.75 -2.80 -16.25
C GLU A 154 -16.66 -3.33 -15.31
N VAL A 155 -15.59 -3.90 -15.88
CA VAL A 155 -14.42 -4.39 -15.12
C VAL A 155 -13.67 -3.23 -14.47
N ILE A 156 -13.49 -2.12 -15.19
CA ILE A 156 -12.86 -0.90 -14.66
C ILE A 156 -13.66 -0.36 -13.47
N LEU A 157 -15.00 -0.32 -13.60
CA LEU A 157 -15.88 0.20 -12.55
C LEU A 157 -15.84 -0.66 -11.28
N ASP A 158 -15.86 -1.99 -11.42
CA ASP A 158 -15.80 -2.90 -10.26
C ASP A 158 -14.42 -2.88 -9.58
N GLN A 159 -13.34 -2.71 -10.35
CA GLN A 159 -12.00 -2.46 -9.79
C GLN A 159 -11.96 -1.14 -9.04
N PHE A 160 -12.57 -0.08 -9.58
CA PHE A 160 -12.63 1.21 -8.92
C PHE A 160 -13.39 1.16 -7.59
N LYS A 161 -14.57 0.50 -7.57
CA LYS A 161 -15.32 0.25 -6.33
C LYS A 161 -14.47 -0.52 -5.31
N THR A 162 -13.74 -1.54 -5.76
CA THR A 162 -12.86 -2.34 -4.90
C THR A 162 -11.75 -1.48 -4.30
N ILE A 163 -11.07 -0.66 -5.10
CA ILE A 163 -10.02 0.25 -4.61
C ILE A 163 -10.58 1.25 -3.60
N TYR A 164 -11.74 1.85 -3.89
CA TYR A 164 -12.37 2.83 -3.00
C TYR A 164 -12.81 2.19 -1.68
N ASN A 165 -13.44 1.02 -1.73
CA ASN A 165 -13.81 0.27 -0.53
C ASN A 165 -12.57 -0.13 0.28
N ASN A 166 -11.49 -0.55 -0.37
CA ASN A 166 -10.23 -0.88 0.29
C ASN A 166 -9.58 0.35 0.95
N ARG A 167 -9.69 1.54 0.34
CA ARG A 167 -9.25 2.81 0.95
C ARG A 167 -10.01 3.08 2.25
N GLU A 168 -11.34 3.02 2.21
CA GLU A 168 -12.16 3.27 3.41
C GLU A 168 -11.86 2.24 4.51
N GLN A 169 -11.75 0.96 4.16
CA GLN A 169 -11.35 -0.08 5.11
C GLN A 169 -9.94 0.14 5.66
N PHE A 170 -9.00 0.59 4.83
CA PHE A 170 -7.65 0.91 5.26
C PHE A 170 -7.65 2.09 6.23
N ILE A 171 -8.37 3.18 5.93
CA ILE A 171 -8.51 4.34 6.83
C ILE A 171 -9.11 3.88 8.16
N GLN A 172 -10.21 3.14 8.15
CA GLN A 172 -10.84 2.59 9.35
C GLN A 172 -9.89 1.69 10.15
N PHE A 173 -9.08 0.88 9.45
CA PHE A 173 -8.06 0.06 10.08
C PHE A 173 -6.99 0.92 10.76
N ILE A 174 -6.52 1.99 10.12
CA ILE A 174 -5.57 2.93 10.73
C ILE A 174 -6.19 3.62 11.94
N GLU A 175 -7.42 4.12 11.83
CA GLU A 175 -8.16 4.74 12.93
C GLU A 175 -8.25 3.81 14.15
N HIS A 176 -8.66 2.56 13.90
CA HIS A 176 -8.80 1.55 14.94
C HIS A 176 -7.47 1.21 15.63
N ASN A 177 -6.42 0.97 14.85
CA ASN A 177 -5.15 0.48 15.39
C ASN A 177 -4.24 1.59 15.94
N CYS A 178 -4.37 2.81 15.44
CA CYS A 178 -3.65 3.97 15.95
C CYS A 178 -4.40 4.69 17.08
N ASN A 179 -5.58 4.21 17.48
CA ASN A 179 -6.44 4.82 18.50
C ASN A 179 -6.77 6.29 18.18
N ILE A 180 -7.05 6.55 16.90
CA ILE A 180 -7.39 7.86 16.37
C ILE A 180 -8.92 7.95 16.33
N GLN A 181 -9.49 9.08 16.77
CA GLN A 181 -10.93 9.32 16.54
C GLN A 181 -11.20 9.33 15.03
N PRO A 182 -12.34 8.80 14.56
CA PRO A 182 -12.65 8.80 13.13
C PRO A 182 -12.52 10.21 12.58
N PHE A 183 -11.59 10.40 11.65
CA PHE A 183 -11.24 11.72 11.15
C PHE A 183 -11.82 11.88 9.75
N ASN A 184 -12.53 12.98 9.53
CA ASN A 184 -12.79 13.41 8.17
C ASN A 184 -11.42 13.83 7.61
N ILE A 185 -10.82 13.00 6.77
CA ILE A 185 -9.86 13.52 5.81
C ILE A 185 -10.65 14.55 4.99
N GLN A 186 -10.63 15.82 5.41
CA GLN A 186 -11.16 16.93 4.63
C GLN A 186 -10.20 17.17 3.46
N LEU A 187 -10.14 16.20 2.56
CA LEU A 187 -9.84 16.50 1.18
C LEU A 187 -11.05 17.27 0.68
N GLN A 188 -10.82 18.44 0.08
CA GLN A 188 -11.87 19.13 -0.65
C GLN A 188 -12.43 18.15 -1.67
N ILE A 189 -13.55 17.51 -1.34
CA ILE A 189 -14.11 16.41 -2.11
C ILE A 189 -14.73 17.07 -3.34
N ASN A 190 -14.00 17.06 -4.45
CA ASN A 190 -14.64 17.14 -5.76
C ASN A 190 -15.62 15.96 -5.87
N PRO A 191 -16.76 16.14 -6.58
CA PRO A 191 -17.84 15.13 -6.60
C PRO A 191 -17.29 13.74 -6.89
N SER A 192 -17.84 12.71 -6.22
CA SER A 192 -17.26 11.36 -6.23
C SER A 192 -16.92 10.94 -7.67
N PRO A 193 -15.77 10.29 -7.92
CA PRO A 193 -15.39 9.85 -9.26
C PRO A 193 -16.46 8.97 -9.92
N ILE A 194 -17.24 8.22 -9.11
CA ILE A 194 -18.41 7.45 -9.54
C ILE A 194 -19.46 8.35 -10.19
N SER A 195 -19.77 9.50 -9.56
CA SER A 195 -20.72 10.47 -10.12
C SER A 195 -20.22 11.13 -11.42
N ILE A 196 -18.89 11.29 -11.57
CA ILE A 196 -18.28 11.80 -12.81
C ILE A 196 -18.40 10.75 -13.92
N PHE A 197 -18.11 9.48 -13.62
CA PHE A 197 -18.27 8.36 -14.54
C PHE A 197 -19.73 8.17 -14.97
N GLU A 198 -20.69 8.18 -14.04
CA GLU A 198 -22.11 8.02 -14.35
C GLU A 198 -22.68 9.20 -15.17
N LYS A 199 -22.14 10.41 -14.97
CA LYS A 199 -22.57 11.61 -15.69
C LYS A 199 -22.06 11.66 -17.13
N ASN A 200 -20.91 11.03 -17.42
CA ASN A 200 -20.39 10.86 -18.77
C ASN A 200 -21.06 9.71 -19.55
N ARG A 201 -21.92 8.93 -18.89
CA ARG A 201 -22.67 7.79 -19.47
C ARG A 201 -24.00 8.21 -20.12
N ARG A 202 -24.40 9.47 -19.98
CA ARG A 202 -25.63 10.05 -20.54
C ARG A 202 -25.29 11.05 -21.63
#